data_AF-A0A4C1ZHD4-F1
#
_entry.id   AF-A0A4C1ZHD4-F1
#
_cell.length_a   1.000
_cell.length_b   1.000
_cell.length_c   1.000
_cell.angle_alpha   90.00
_cell.angle_beta   90.00
_cell.angle_gamma   90.00
#
_symmetry.space_group_name_H-M   'P 1'
#
loop_
_entity.id
_entity.type
_entity.pdbx_description
1 polymer ?
#
loop_
_entity_poly.entity_id
_entity_poly.type
_entity_poly.pdbx_seq_one_letter_code
_entity_poly.pdbx_strand_id
1 'polypeptide(L)'
;MERYSTNEWKTKAMETGEGKLIPKSYRPIGLLSVLGKIVEKFLVNRLQWHVLPTLNHRQSGFVPQRGTEDTLCDLVTYLTEDREKKNSTLLVSLAIERAFNNAWWSAIKIQLAIKRCPRNLYRLVDSYLKVRWIVVNYARATSEKETTEGCVQG
;
A
#
# COMPACT_ATOMS: atom_id res chain seq x y z
N MET A 1 11.68 -19.75 0.41
CA MET A 1 12.20 -18.58 1.16
C MET A 1 12.63 -17.58 0.11
N GLU A 2 11.76 -16.63 -0.26
CA GLU A 2 12.10 -15.65 -1.30
C GLU A 2 13.03 -14.59 -0.69
N ARG A 3 14.27 -14.55 -1.19
CA ARG A 3 15.24 -13.52 -0.85
C ARG A 3 15.10 -12.39 -1.87
N TYR A 4 14.69 -11.22 -1.42
CA TYR A 4 14.64 -10.04 -2.26
C TYR A 4 16.06 -9.47 -2.35
N SER A 5 16.77 -9.80 -3.43
CA SER A 5 18.02 -9.14 -3.76
C SER A 5 17.70 -7.82 -4.46
N THR A 6 18.00 -6.70 -3.81
CA THR A 6 18.03 -5.41 -4.52
C THR A 6 19.34 -5.35 -5.31
N ASN A 7 19.39 -6.04 -6.45
CA ASN A 7 20.48 -5.86 -7.39
C ASN A 7 20.35 -4.45 -7.97
N GLU A 8 21.30 -3.61 -7.57
CA GLU A 8 21.50 -2.23 -7.99
C GLU A 8 20.32 -1.30 -7.75
N TRP A 9 20.60 -0.26 -6.98
CA TRP A 9 19.77 0.91 -6.85
C TRP A 9 19.53 1.53 -8.23
N LYS A 10 18.49 1.09 -8.95
CA LYS A 10 17.83 1.97 -9.92
C LYS A 10 16.96 2.92 -9.09
N THR A 11 17.62 3.93 -8.52
CA THR A 11 16.97 5.10 -7.93
C THR A 11 16.12 5.77 -9.00
N LYS A 12 14.84 5.41 -9.06
CA LYS A 12 13.84 6.35 -9.52
C LYS A 12 13.27 6.98 -8.25
N ALA A 13 13.85 8.11 -7.85
CA ALA A 13 13.24 8.95 -6.83
C ALA A 13 11.87 9.39 -7.37
N MET A 14 10.78 8.92 -6.76
CA MET A 14 9.48 9.55 -6.95
C MET A 14 9.48 10.74 -5.99
N GLU A 15 9.97 11.88 -6.50
CA GLU A 15 10.17 13.10 -5.73
C GLU A 15 8.83 13.75 -5.40
N THR A 16 8.65 14.16 -4.15
CA THR A 16 7.60 15.11 -3.77
C THR A 16 8.20 16.03 -2.70
N GLY A 17 8.84 17.11 -3.15
CA GLY A 17 9.34 18.21 -2.29
C GLY A 17 10.87 18.32 -2.13
N GLU A 18 11.34 19.57 -2.03
CA GLU A 18 12.75 19.96 -1.89
C GLU A 18 13.38 19.45 -0.59
N GLY A 19 14.27 18.46 -0.67
CA GLY A 19 14.95 17.87 0.49
C GLY A 19 15.99 16.83 0.09
N LYS A 20 16.97 17.25 -0.71
CA LYS A 20 17.90 16.40 -1.49
C LYS A 20 18.80 15.45 -0.69
N LEU A 21 18.80 15.44 0.65
CA LEU A 21 19.76 14.68 1.46
C LEU A 21 19.20 14.00 2.72
N ILE A 22 17.88 13.98 2.92
CA ILE A 22 17.31 13.37 4.13
C ILE A 22 17.10 11.86 3.88
N PRO A 23 17.77 10.93 4.59
CA PRO A 23 17.55 9.48 4.40
C PRO A 23 16.08 9.06 4.55
N LYS A 24 15.30 9.87 5.26
CA LYS A 24 13.88 9.71 5.50
C LYS A 24 12.99 9.94 4.26
N SER A 25 13.42 10.68 3.23
CA SER A 25 12.61 10.92 2.03
C SER A 25 12.67 9.78 1.00
N TYR A 26 13.60 8.84 1.16
CA TYR A 26 13.71 7.70 0.26
C TYR A 26 12.61 6.67 0.51
N ARG A 27 11.99 6.24 -0.60
CA ARG A 27 11.06 5.11 -0.65
C ARG A 27 11.78 3.91 -1.27
N PRO A 28 12.11 2.87 -0.49
CA PRO A 28 12.80 1.71 -1.05
C PRO A 28 11.87 0.99 -2.02
N ILE A 29 12.35 0.78 -3.25
CA ILE A 29 11.66 -0.03 -4.26
C ILE A 29 12.24 -1.43 -4.21
N GLY A 30 11.41 -2.44 -3.99
CA GLY A 30 11.84 -3.83 -4.08
C GLY A 30 11.41 -4.44 -5.40
N LEU A 31 12.37 -5.00 -6.12
CA LEU A 31 12.12 -5.68 -7.38
C LEU A 31 11.82 -7.15 -7.12
N LEU A 32 10.56 -7.53 -7.36
CA LEU A 32 10.17 -8.94 -7.44
C LEU A 32 10.66 -9.57 -8.75
N SER A 33 10.93 -10.87 -8.69
CA SER A 33 11.09 -11.68 -9.90
C SER A 33 9.84 -11.60 -10.77
N VAL A 34 9.97 -11.85 -12.07
CA VAL A 34 8.82 -11.87 -12.99
C VAL A 34 7.75 -12.83 -12.51
N LEU A 35 8.13 -14.02 -12.05
CA LEU A 35 7.22 -15.01 -11.47
C LEU A 35 6.53 -14.48 -10.21
N GLY A 36 7.27 -13.80 -9.32
CA GLY A 36 6.71 -13.17 -8.12
C GLY A 36 5.62 -12.14 -8.47
N LYS A 37 5.87 -11.28 -9.47
CA LYS A 37 4.88 -10.31 -9.96
C LYS A 37 3.61 -10.97 -10.51
N ILE A 38 3.76 -12.08 -11.22
CA ILE A 38 2.62 -12.85 -11.76
C ILE A 38 1.78 -13.41 -10.60
N VAL A 39 2.42 -14.04 -9.61
CA VAL A 39 1.73 -14.61 -8.44
C VAL A 39 1.01 -13.52 -7.65
N GLU A 40 1.66 -12.38 -7.42
CA GLU A 40 1.04 -11.23 -6.76
C GLU A 40 -0.16 -10.69 -7.54
N LYS A 41 -0.06 -10.59 -8.86
CA LYS A 41 -1.17 -10.13 -9.69
C LYS A 41 -2.38 -11.05 -9.56
N PHE A 42 -2.18 -12.36 -9.58
CA PHE A 42 -3.25 -13.34 -9.34
C PHE A 42 -3.86 -13.21 -7.94
N LEU A 43 -3.01 -13.05 -6.92
CA LEU A 43 -3.44 -12.87 -5.54
C LEU A 43 -4.28 -11.60 -5.36
N VAL A 44 -3.80 -10.46 -5.86
CA VAL A 44 -4.49 -9.17 -5.79
C VAL A 44 -5.84 -9.24 -6.48
N ASN A 45 -5.91 -9.81 -7.68
CA ASN A 45 -7.18 -9.95 -8.41
C ASN A 45 -8.22 -10.75 -7.60
N ARG A 46 -7.79 -11.86 -6.97
CA ARG A 46 -8.67 -12.69 -6.14
C ARG A 46 -9.09 -12.00 -4.84
N LEU A 47 -8.18 -11.28 -4.20
CA LEU A 47 -8.48 -10.51 -3.00
C LEU A 47 -9.43 -9.35 -3.30
N GLN A 48 -9.21 -8.63 -4.40
CA GLN A 48 -10.08 -7.53 -4.83
C GLN A 48 -11.51 -8.03 -5.07
N TRP A 49 -11.68 -9.15 -5.76
CA TRP A 49 -13.00 -9.75 -5.97
C TRP A 49 -13.77 -9.96 -4.64
N HIS A 50 -13.07 -10.38 -3.59
CA HIS A 50 -13.69 -10.66 -2.29
C HIS A 50 -13.86 -9.41 -1.42
N VAL A 51 -12.89 -8.49 -1.44
CA VAL A 51 -12.83 -7.35 -0.52
C VAL A 51 -13.61 -6.14 -1.05
N LEU A 52 -13.58 -5.87 -2.36
CA LEU A 52 -14.21 -4.67 -2.94
C LEU A 52 -15.69 -4.51 -2.57
N PRO A 53 -16.55 -5.56 -2.60
CA PRO A 53 -17.96 -5.43 -2.21
C PRO A 53 -18.16 -5.04 -0.73
N THR A 54 -17.14 -5.23 0.10
CA THR A 54 -17.19 -4.95 1.55
C THR A 54 -16.61 -3.59 1.93
N LEU A 55 -16.06 -2.84 0.96
CA LEU A 55 -15.49 -1.52 1.18
C LEU A 55 -16.58 -0.46 1.32
N ASN A 56 -16.24 0.64 1.99
CA ASN A 56 -17.12 1.78 2.07
C ASN A 56 -17.29 2.41 0.67
N HIS A 57 -18.51 2.81 0.32
CA HIS A 57 -18.84 3.50 -0.93
C HIS A 57 -18.13 4.86 -1.09
N ARG A 58 -17.48 5.40 -0.05
CA ARG A 58 -16.63 6.60 -0.13
C ARG A 58 -15.14 6.30 -0.36
N GLN A 59 -14.76 5.03 -0.40
CA GLN A 59 -13.39 4.63 -0.72
C GLN A 59 -13.19 4.72 -2.23
N SER A 60 -12.27 5.57 -2.66
CA SER A 60 -11.92 5.72 -4.08
C SER A 60 -10.49 5.26 -4.39
N GLY A 61 -9.60 5.29 -3.39
CA GLY A 61 -8.23 4.81 -3.56
C GLY A 61 -8.18 3.30 -3.79
N PHE A 62 -7.49 2.89 -4.86
CA PHE A 62 -7.27 1.48 -5.26
C PHE A 62 -8.55 0.69 -5.58
N VAL A 63 -9.65 1.38 -5.91
CA VAL A 63 -10.91 0.78 -6.36
C VAL A 63 -10.97 0.86 -7.89
N PRO A 64 -11.24 -0.24 -8.61
CA PRO A 64 -11.40 -0.22 -10.06
C PRO A 64 -12.48 0.79 -10.48
N GLN A 65 -12.24 1.51 -11.57
CA GLN A 65 -13.19 2.48 -12.13
C GLN A 65 -13.54 3.66 -11.21
N ARG A 66 -12.73 3.93 -10.18
CA ARG A 66 -12.82 5.15 -9.37
C ARG A 66 -11.49 5.90 -9.35
N GLY A 67 -11.58 7.20 -9.54
CA GLY A 67 -10.45 8.12 -9.56
C GLY A 67 -10.46 9.13 -8.43
N THR A 68 -9.38 9.91 -8.38
CA THR A 68 -9.31 11.09 -7.51
C THR A 68 -10.34 12.14 -7.91
N GLU A 69 -10.64 12.25 -9.21
CA GLU A 69 -11.63 13.18 -9.77
C GLU A 69 -13.03 12.93 -9.20
N ASP A 70 -13.48 11.67 -9.15
CA ASP A 70 -14.78 11.31 -8.56
C ASP A 70 -14.88 11.76 -7.11
N THR A 71 -13.81 11.55 -6.34
CA THR A 71 -13.76 11.91 -4.91
C THR A 71 -13.78 13.44 -4.71
N LEU A 72 -13.11 14.17 -5.60
CA LEU A 72 -13.12 15.63 -5.59
C LEU A 72 -14.49 16.16 -5.96
N CYS A 73 -15.16 15.57 -6.94
CA CYS A 73 -16.51 15.93 -7.34
C CYS A 73 -17.50 15.72 -6.18
N ASP A 74 -17.45 14.56 -5.52
CA ASP A 74 -18.26 14.25 -4.34
C ASP A 74 -18.04 15.27 -3.21
N LEU A 75 -16.78 15.65 -2.95
CA LEU A 75 -16.42 16.63 -1.93
C LEU A 75 -16.95 18.03 -2.26
N VAL A 76 -16.76 18.49 -3.50
CA VAL A 76 -17.23 19.82 -3.95
C VAL A 76 -18.75 19.88 -3.91
N THR A 77 -19.43 18.81 -4.30
CA THR A 77 -20.89 18.72 -4.25
C THR A 77 -21.39 18.84 -2.81
N TYR A 78 -20.80 18.05 -1.89
CA TYR A 78 -21.11 18.13 -0.47
C TYR A 78 -20.90 19.54 0.12
N LEU A 79 -19.77 20.19 -0.19
CA LEU A 79 -19.48 21.54 0.29
C LEU A 79 -20.44 22.60 -0.27
N THR A 80 -20.88 22.43 -1.52
CA THR A 80 -21.81 23.36 -2.17
C THR A 80 -23.19 23.25 -1.55
N GLU A 81 -23.70 22.03 -1.35
CA GLU A 81 -24.98 21.77 -0.69
C GLU A 81 -25.01 22.27 0.76
N ASP A 82 -23.93 22.08 1.51
CA ASP A 82 -23.85 22.53 2.91
C ASP A 82 -23.78 24.07 3.00
N ARG A 83 -23.09 24.70 2.04
CA ARG A 83 -23.06 26.16 1.90
C ARG A 83 -24.43 26.74 1.57
N GLU A 84 -25.21 26.11 0.68
CA GLU A 84 -26.58 26.54 0.36
C GLU A 84 -27.50 26.48 1.59
N LYS A 85 -27.29 25.49 2.46
CA LYS A 85 -28.01 25.35 3.74
C LYS A 85 -27.51 26.32 4.83
N LYS A 86 -26.53 27.17 4.53
CA LYS A 86 -25.86 28.10 5.46
C LYS A 86 -25.23 27.40 6.67
N ASN A 87 -24.84 26.14 6.51
CA ASN A 87 -24.14 25.40 7.55
C ASN A 87 -22.65 25.79 7.58
N SER A 88 -22.02 25.61 8.73
CA SER A 88 -20.57 25.72 8.86
C SER A 88 -19.93 24.35 8.70
N THR A 89 -19.17 24.15 7.63
CA THR A 89 -18.47 22.90 7.36
C THR A 89 -17.00 22.98 7.80
N LEU A 90 -16.50 21.93 8.46
CA LEU A 90 -15.08 21.75 8.76
C LEU A 90 -14.53 20.56 7.98
N LEU A 91 -13.44 20.77 7.24
CA LEU A 91 -12.71 19.70 6.56
C LEU A 91 -11.46 19.32 7.36
N VAL A 92 -11.33 18.04 7.70
CA VAL A 92 -10.14 17.48 8.36
C VAL A 92 -9.41 16.58 7.37
N SER A 93 -8.15 16.91 7.06
CA SER A 93 -7.28 16.11 6.19
C SER A 93 -6.26 15.33 7.04
N LEU A 94 -6.18 14.03 6.82
CA LEU A 94 -5.27 13.12 7.51
C LEU A 94 -4.29 12.49 6.50
N ALA A 95 -3.00 12.64 6.74
CA ALA A 95 -1.95 11.99 5.97
C ALA A 95 -1.16 11.05 6.88
N ILE A 96 -1.12 9.76 6.52
CA ILE A 96 -0.36 8.76 7.27
C ILE A 96 1.09 8.78 6.75
N GLU A 97 2.04 9.18 7.60
CA GLU A 97 3.46 9.09 7.25
C GLU A 97 3.84 7.62 7.06
N ARG A 98 4.53 7.30 5.95
CA ARG A 98 5.09 5.95 5.70
C ARG A 98 4.09 4.80 5.78
N ALA A 99 2.84 5.00 5.37
CA ALA A 99 1.78 3.98 5.45
C ALA A 99 2.19 2.59 4.93
N PHE A 100 2.95 2.52 3.82
CA PHE A 100 3.44 1.25 3.28
C PHE A 100 4.60 0.65 4.06
N ASN A 101 5.51 1.46 4.62
CA ASN A 101 6.64 0.93 5.38
C ASN A 101 6.20 0.42 6.76
N ASN A 102 5.13 1.01 7.31
CA ASN A 102 4.59 0.68 8.62
C ASN A 102 3.34 -0.22 8.52
N ALA A 103 3.15 -0.90 7.39
CA ALA A 103 1.99 -1.75 7.18
C ALA A 103 2.03 -2.94 8.16
N TRP A 104 1.17 -2.89 9.18
CA TRP A 104 1.16 -3.90 10.24
C TRP A 104 0.48 -5.19 9.76
N TRP A 105 1.26 -6.25 9.58
CA TRP A 105 0.79 -7.51 8.99
C TRP A 105 -0.32 -8.17 9.81
N SER A 106 -0.26 -8.08 11.14
CA SER A 106 -1.31 -8.59 12.03
C SER A 106 -2.65 -7.90 11.77
N ALA A 107 -2.65 -6.57 11.57
CA ALA A 107 -3.86 -5.84 11.24
C ALA A 107 -4.45 -6.29 9.90
N ILE A 108 -3.62 -6.52 8.88
CA ILE A 108 -4.07 -7.05 7.58
C ILE A 108 -4.75 -8.42 7.76
N LYS A 109 -4.13 -9.33 8.52
CA LYS A 109 -4.69 -10.66 8.80
C LYS A 109 -6.03 -10.58 9.54
N ILE A 110 -6.12 -9.74 10.57
CA ILE A 110 -7.36 -9.52 11.32
C ILE A 110 -8.46 -8.98 10.40
N GLN A 111 -8.14 -7.99 9.56
CA GLN A 111 -9.12 -7.42 8.61
C GLN A 111 -9.61 -8.47 7.61
N LEU A 112 -8.72 -9.31 7.06
CA LEU A 112 -9.12 -10.41 6.17
C LEU A 112 -10.03 -11.43 6.87
N ALA A 113 -9.79 -11.71 8.15
CA ALA A 113 -10.66 -12.57 8.95
C ALA A 113 -12.05 -11.95 9.16
N ILE A 114 -12.11 -10.66 9.53
CA ILE A 114 -13.38 -9.91 9.70
C ILE A 114 -14.18 -9.89 8.39
N LYS A 115 -13.52 -9.68 7.26
CA LYS A 115 -14.13 -9.69 5.92
C LYS A 115 -14.46 -11.10 5.41
N ARG A 116 -14.33 -12.13 6.25
CA ARG A 116 -14.63 -13.55 5.94
C ARG A 116 -13.92 -14.02 4.66
N CYS A 117 -12.65 -13.61 4.50
CA CYS A 117 -11.85 -14.02 3.35
C CYS A 117 -11.71 -15.56 3.29
N PRO A 118 -11.85 -16.19 2.11
CA PRO A 118 -11.68 -17.63 1.95
C PRO A 118 -10.35 -18.12 2.52
N ARG A 119 -10.39 -19.29 3.17
CA ARG A 119 -9.23 -19.86 3.89
C ARG A 119 -7.99 -20.03 3.01
N ASN A 120 -8.17 -20.36 1.73
CA ASN A 120 -7.09 -20.48 0.76
C ASN A 120 -6.40 -19.14 0.49
N LEU A 121 -7.16 -18.06 0.32
CA LEU A 121 -6.60 -16.71 0.11
C LEU A 121 -5.93 -16.19 1.39
N TYR A 122 -6.57 -16.38 2.54
CA TYR A 122 -5.98 -16.03 3.83
C TYR A 122 -4.63 -16.74 4.04
N ARG A 123 -4.54 -18.05 3.77
CA ARG A 123 -3.29 -18.82 3.89
C ARG A 123 -2.21 -18.32 2.93
N LEU A 124 -2.60 -17.92 1.72
CA LEU A 124 -1.66 -17.40 0.73
C LEU A 124 -1.11 -16.04 1.17
N VAL A 125 -1.97 -15.15 1.68
CA VAL A 125 -1.54 -13.87 2.27
C VAL A 125 -0.69 -14.09 3.53
N ASP A 126 -1.06 -15.02 4.40
CA ASP A 126 -0.28 -15.37 5.59
C ASP A 126 1.11 -15.89 5.23
N SER A 127 1.20 -16.74 4.20
CA SER A 127 2.49 -17.22 3.68
C SER A 127 3.29 -16.12 3.02
N TYR A 128 2.63 -15.21 2.31
CA TYR A 128 3.26 -14.07 1.66
C TYR A 128 3.84 -13.11 2.71
N LEU A 129 3.06 -12.75 3.73
CA LEU A 129 3.44 -11.85 4.83
C LEU A 129 4.20 -12.57 5.98
N LYS A 130 4.84 -13.71 5.72
CA LYS A 130 5.77 -14.30 6.70
C LYS A 130 7.15 -13.70 6.53
N VAL A 131 7.91 -13.74 7.64
CA VAL A 131 9.30 -13.30 7.79
C VAL A 131 10.02 -13.13 6.46
N ARG A 132 10.33 -11.88 6.14
CA ARG A 132 11.06 -11.52 4.93
C ARG A 132 12.44 -11.03 5.30
N TRP A 133 13.38 -11.32 4.42
CA TRP A 133 14.72 -10.77 4.49
C TRP A 133 14.85 -9.73 3.39
N ILE A 134 15.16 -8.51 3.81
CA ILE A 134 15.59 -7.45 2.91
C ILE A 134 17.11 -7.52 2.86
N VAL A 135 17.65 -7.74 1.66
CA VAL A 135 19.09 -7.75 1.41
C VAL A 135 19.44 -6.53 0.60
N VAL A 136 20.26 -5.65 1.19
CA VAL A 136 20.79 -4.44 0.56
C VAL A 136 22.25 -4.66 0.20
N ASN A 137 22.56 -4.56 -1.09
CA ASN A 137 23.93 -4.59 -1.59
C ASN A 137 24.37 -3.17 -1.96
N TYR A 138 25.40 -2.65 -1.29
CA TYR A 138 25.95 -1.33 -1.57
C TYR A 138 27.47 -1.32 -1.38
N ALA A 139 28.20 -0.80 -2.37
CA ALA A 139 29.65 -0.63 -2.33
C ALA A 139 30.44 -1.88 -1.84
N ARG A 140 30.07 -3.07 -2.32
CA ARG A 140 30.62 -4.39 -1.94
C ARG A 140 30.33 -4.84 -0.50
N ALA A 141 29.51 -4.10 0.24
CA ALA A 141 28.93 -4.53 1.50
C ALA A 141 27.51 -5.06 1.29
N THR A 142 27.19 -6.13 2.01
CA THR A 142 25.84 -6.70 2.06
C THR A 142 25.30 -6.48 3.47
N SER A 143 24.11 -5.92 3.56
CA SER A 143 23.37 -5.75 4.81
C SER A 143 22.04 -6.47 4.70
N GLU A 144 21.74 -7.31 5.69
CA GLU A 144 20.52 -8.08 5.75
C GLU A 144 19.69 -7.65 6.95
N LYS A 145 18.38 -7.50 6.75
CA LYS A 145 17.47 -7.18 7.84
C LYS A 145 16.19 -7.99 7.70
N GLU A 146 15.77 -8.58 8.82
CA GLU A 146 14.47 -9.21 8.95
C GLU A 146 13.38 -8.13 9.03
N THR A 147 12.29 -8.31 8.29
CA THR A 147 11.09 -7.48 8.38
C THR A 147 9.90 -8.25 8.91
N THR A 148 9.22 -7.62 9.86
CA THR A 148 7.98 -8.08 10.49
C THR A 148 6.77 -7.20 10.16
N GLU A 149 7.00 -6.14 9.39
CA GLU A 149 6.02 -5.16 8.95
C GLU A 149 6.46 -4.52 7.62
N GLY A 150 5.53 -3.78 7.02
CA GLY A 150 5.75 -3.05 5.79
C GLY A 150 5.38 -3.83 4.53
N CYS A 151 5.28 -3.11 3.42
CA CYS A 151 5.01 -3.63 2.11
C CYS A 151 6.12 -3.17 1.17
N VAL A 152 6.63 -4.08 0.35
CA VAL A 152 7.58 -3.74 -0.69
C VAL A 152 6.87 -2.85 -1.71
N GLN A 153 7.43 -1.67 -1.99
CA GLN A 153 6.90 -0.79 -3.02
C GLN A 153 7.52 -1.21 -4.37
N GLY A 154 6.71 -1.60 -5.36
CA GLY A 154 7.21 -2.07 -6.66
C GLY A 154 6.14 -2.64 -7.58
#